data_AF-D1A4Y1-F1
#
_entry.id   AF-D1A4Y1-F1
#
_cell.length_a   1.000
_cell.length_b   1.000
_cell.length_c   1.000
_cell.angle_alpha   90.00
_cell.angle_beta   90.00
_cell.angle_gamma   90.00
#
_symmetry.space_group_name_H-M   'P 1'
#
loop_
_entity.id
_entity.type
_entity.pdbx_description
1 polymer ?
#
loop_
_entity_poly.entity_id
_entity_poly.type
_entity_poly.pdbx_seq_one_letter_code
_entity_poly.pdbx_strand_id
1 'polypeptide(L)'
;MIEALRLLRERIAGAASAHLLEERTRTFKERAGALEPFTVQERDRLAGRLPGRSGRGRALTPAFHVDEHGPSHIRGRCTFSRHHLGGNWVVHGGVIPLTFEDVLGRPTPAARTAHLRVDYRLLTPIGQEDPGGGRERAGAGTQAPADRAMDHGAP
;
A
#
# COMPACT_ATOMS: atom_id res chain seq x y z
N MET A 1 3.15 -8.02 -12.78
CA MET A 1 4.31 -8.18 -11.87
C MET A 1 4.00 -7.79 -10.44
N ILE A 2 3.71 -6.52 -10.12
CA ILE A 2 3.49 -6.09 -8.72
C ILE A 2 2.35 -6.84 -8.03
N GLU A 3 1.23 -7.07 -8.73
CA GLU A 3 0.14 -7.88 -8.18
C GLU A 3 0.55 -9.32 -7.87
N ALA A 4 1.42 -9.93 -8.70
CA ALA A 4 1.96 -11.26 -8.42
C ALA A 4 2.87 -11.27 -7.17
N LEU A 5 3.67 -10.21 -6.97
CA LEU A 5 4.49 -10.06 -5.78
C LEU A 5 3.63 -9.80 -4.52
N ARG A 6 2.56 -9.02 -4.63
CA ARG A 6 1.59 -8.80 -3.53
C ARG A 6 0.90 -10.10 -3.14
N LEU A 7 0.43 -10.87 -4.13
CA LEU A 7 -0.15 -12.19 -3.91
C LEU A 7 0.87 -13.12 -3.22
N LEU A 8 2.11 -13.15 -3.68
CA LEU A 8 3.17 -13.96 -3.06
C LEU A 8 3.37 -13.57 -1.58
N ARG A 9 3.48 -12.28 -1.29
CA ARG A 9 3.63 -11.76 0.08
C ARG A 9 2.44 -12.12 0.98
N GLU A 10 1.23 -12.05 0.44
CA GLU A 10 0.02 -12.49 1.16
C GLU A 10 0.07 -13.98 1.49
N ARG A 11 0.49 -14.83 0.54
CA ARG A 11 0.61 -16.28 0.79
C ARG A 11 1.71 -16.61 1.79
N ILE A 12 2.84 -15.91 1.74
CA ILE A 12 3.93 -16.05 2.74
C ILE A 12 3.43 -15.65 4.13
N ALA A 13 2.74 -14.51 4.25
CA ALA A 13 2.21 -14.03 5.53
C ALA A 13 1.16 -14.98 6.15
N GLY A 14 0.49 -15.78 5.31
CA GLY A 14 -0.46 -16.81 5.75
C GLY A 14 0.11 -18.22 5.87
N ALA A 15 1.41 -18.43 5.66
CA ALA A 15 2.01 -19.77 5.64
C ALA A 15 2.12 -20.36 7.06
N ALA A 16 1.79 -21.64 7.20
CA ALA A 16 1.78 -22.33 8.49
C ALA A 16 3.11 -22.99 8.88
N SER A 17 4.09 -23.05 7.98
CA SER A 17 5.36 -23.77 8.19
C SER A 17 6.56 -23.03 7.63
N ALA A 18 7.59 -22.84 8.46
CA ALA A 18 8.86 -22.24 8.09
C ALA A 18 9.64 -23.12 7.09
N HIS A 19 9.59 -24.45 7.23
CA HIS A 19 10.24 -25.39 6.33
C HIS A 19 9.76 -25.21 4.88
N LEU A 20 8.45 -25.02 4.68
CA LEU A 20 7.90 -24.74 3.35
C LEU A 20 8.41 -23.40 2.77
N LEU A 21 8.80 -22.44 3.59
CA LEU A 21 9.38 -21.17 3.13
C LEU A 21 10.88 -21.33 2.80
N GLU A 22 11.59 -22.18 3.54
CA GLU A 22 13.00 -22.51 3.27
C GLU A 22 13.17 -23.15 1.90
N GLU A 23 12.31 -24.11 1.54
CA GLU A 23 12.30 -24.72 0.21
C GLU A 23 12.13 -23.68 -0.91
N ARG A 24 11.33 -22.63 -0.69
CA ARG A 24 11.08 -21.57 -1.67
C ARG A 24 12.18 -20.51 -1.71
N THR A 25 13.02 -20.45 -0.68
CA THR A 25 14.11 -19.47 -0.58
C THR A 25 15.06 -19.58 -1.76
N ARG A 26 15.40 -20.80 -2.19
CA ARG A 26 16.26 -21.02 -3.37
C ARG A 26 15.64 -20.39 -4.62
N THR A 27 14.37 -20.69 -4.90
CA THR A 27 13.67 -20.13 -6.06
C THR A 27 13.61 -18.60 -5.99
N PHE A 28 13.39 -18.00 -4.82
CA PHE A 28 13.38 -16.54 -4.67
C PHE A 28 14.75 -15.93 -4.95
N LYS A 29 15.84 -16.53 -4.44
CA LYS A 29 17.21 -16.08 -4.71
C LYS A 29 17.55 -16.18 -6.20
N GLU A 30 17.16 -17.26 -6.87
CA GLU A 30 17.36 -17.43 -8.31
C GLU A 30 16.63 -16.34 -9.12
N ARG A 31 15.37 -16.05 -8.78
CA ARG A 31 14.60 -14.99 -9.45
C ARG A 31 15.14 -13.59 -9.14
N ALA A 32 15.60 -13.33 -7.92
CA ALA A 32 16.24 -12.07 -7.57
C ALA A 32 17.56 -11.89 -8.33
N GLY A 33 18.41 -12.92 -8.39
CA GLY A 33 19.67 -12.89 -9.13
C GLY A 33 19.49 -12.66 -10.62
N ALA A 34 18.42 -13.18 -11.23
CA ALA A 34 18.09 -12.90 -12.62
C ALA A 34 17.74 -11.43 -12.91
N LEU A 35 17.35 -10.66 -11.88
CA LEU A 35 17.05 -9.23 -12.00
C LEU A 35 18.27 -8.33 -11.74
N GLU A 36 19.30 -8.83 -11.06
CA GLU A 36 20.50 -8.07 -10.66
C GLU A 36 21.16 -7.31 -11.83
N PRO A 37 21.37 -7.90 -13.03
CA PRO A 37 22.00 -7.21 -14.16
C PRO A 37 21.19 -6.03 -14.72
N PHE A 38 19.90 -5.94 -14.37
CA PHE A 38 19.01 -4.86 -14.80
C PHE A 38 18.89 -3.75 -13.76
N THR A 39 19.74 -3.75 -12.73
CA THR A 39 19.77 -2.68 -11.74
C THR A 39 20.24 -1.38 -12.37
N VAL A 40 19.46 -0.31 -12.16
CA VAL A 40 19.70 1.02 -12.72
C VAL A 40 19.85 2.05 -11.62
N GLN A 41 20.38 3.22 -11.97
CA GLN A 41 20.48 4.38 -11.07
C GLN A 41 19.10 4.87 -10.63
N GLU A 42 19.04 5.61 -9.51
CA GLU A 42 17.78 6.04 -8.92
C GLU A 42 16.87 6.84 -9.88
N ARG A 43 17.47 7.67 -10.73
CA ARG A 43 16.74 8.47 -11.71
C ARG A 43 16.01 7.61 -12.76
N ASP A 44 16.58 6.45 -13.09
CA ASP A 44 16.14 5.56 -14.16
C ASP A 44 15.22 4.44 -13.64
N ARG A 45 15.04 4.31 -12.32
CA ARG A 45 14.21 3.25 -11.71
C ARG A 45 12.73 3.40 -12.07
N LEU A 46 12.08 2.26 -12.33
CA LEU A 46 10.63 2.21 -12.62
C LEU A 46 9.75 2.23 -11.35
N ALA A 47 10.24 1.69 -10.24
CA ALA A 47 9.46 1.59 -9.01
C ALA A 47 9.06 2.97 -8.46
N GLY A 48 7.76 3.23 -8.37
CA GLY A 48 7.20 4.52 -7.96
C GLY A 48 6.92 5.49 -9.12
N ARG A 49 7.27 5.11 -10.35
CA ARG A 49 7.11 5.93 -11.57
C ARG A 49 6.21 5.29 -12.63
N LEU A 50 5.59 4.13 -12.37
CA LEU A 50 4.72 3.46 -13.34
C LEU A 50 3.27 3.97 -13.23
N PRO A 51 2.79 4.84 -14.15
CA PRO A 51 1.43 5.35 -14.11
C PRO A 51 0.40 4.23 -14.32
N GLY A 52 -0.80 4.40 -13.78
CA GLY A 52 -1.90 3.43 -13.93
C GLY A 52 -1.70 2.09 -13.21
N ARG A 53 -0.57 1.88 -12.53
CA ARG A 53 -0.33 0.68 -11.69
C ARG A 53 -0.57 1.01 -10.22
N SER A 54 -1.22 0.10 -9.50
CA SER A 54 -1.43 0.20 -8.07
C SER A 54 -0.09 0.35 -7.32
N GLY A 55 0.05 1.36 -6.47
CA GLY A 55 1.30 1.73 -5.80
C GLY A 55 2.40 2.28 -6.73
N ARG A 56 2.07 2.69 -7.96
CA ARG A 56 3.01 3.22 -8.97
C ARG A 56 4.19 2.30 -9.29
N GLY A 57 4.01 0.99 -9.13
CA GLY A 57 5.09 0.02 -9.29
C GLY A 57 5.82 -0.36 -8.00
N ARG A 58 5.39 0.15 -6.84
CA ARG A 58 5.90 -0.27 -5.51
C ARG A 58 5.01 -1.38 -4.97
N ALA A 59 5.64 -2.45 -4.48
CA ALA A 59 4.93 -3.53 -3.80
C ALA A 59 4.76 -3.28 -2.28
N LEU A 60 5.49 -2.30 -1.72
CA LEU A 60 5.44 -1.98 -0.29
C LEU A 60 4.12 -1.31 0.10
N THR A 61 3.64 -0.38 -0.71
CA THR A 61 2.41 0.36 -0.42
C THR A 61 1.19 -0.52 -0.69
N PRO A 62 0.18 -0.49 0.21
CA PRO A 62 -1.11 -1.12 -0.04
C PRO A 62 -1.70 -0.68 -1.37
N ALA A 63 -2.51 -1.56 -1.96
CA ALA A 63 -3.12 -1.26 -3.23
C ALA A 63 -4.23 -0.23 -3.05
N PHE A 64 -3.95 1.02 -3.43
CA PHE A 64 -4.94 2.10 -3.48
C PHE A 64 -5.44 2.30 -4.92
N HIS A 65 -6.72 2.05 -5.15
CA HIS A 65 -7.42 2.33 -6.39
C HIS A 65 -8.10 3.69 -6.29
N VAL A 66 -7.73 4.61 -7.17
CA VAL A 66 -8.34 5.95 -7.23
C VAL A 66 -9.65 5.84 -8.00
N ASP A 67 -10.76 6.14 -7.35
CA ASP A 67 -12.07 6.24 -8.01
C ASP A 67 -12.31 7.66 -8.53
N GLU A 68 -11.77 8.68 -7.86
CA GLU A 68 -11.97 10.08 -8.20
C GLU A 68 -10.78 10.94 -7.78
N HIS A 69 -10.39 11.90 -8.63
CA HIS A 69 -9.32 12.84 -8.37
C HIS A 69 -9.78 14.24 -8.76
N GLY A 70 -10.02 15.08 -7.76
CA GLY A 70 -10.39 16.49 -7.93
C GLY A 70 -9.28 17.45 -7.50
N PRO A 71 -9.50 18.77 -7.63
CA PRO A 71 -8.51 19.79 -7.28
C PRO A 71 -8.09 19.80 -5.80
N SER A 72 -8.97 19.33 -4.92
CA SER A 72 -8.78 19.35 -3.47
C SER A 72 -8.99 17.99 -2.80
N HIS A 73 -9.26 16.93 -3.56
CA HIS A 73 -9.56 15.62 -2.99
C HIS A 73 -9.10 14.47 -3.87
N ILE A 74 -8.79 13.35 -3.20
CA ILE A 74 -8.61 12.05 -3.84
C ILE A 74 -9.54 11.09 -3.09
N ARG A 75 -10.43 10.44 -3.83
CA ARG A 75 -11.27 9.37 -3.29
C ARG A 75 -10.89 8.06 -3.95
N GLY A 76 -10.90 7.00 -3.16
CA GLY A 76 -10.52 5.69 -3.65
C GLY A 76 -10.72 4.62 -2.60
N ARG A 77 -10.35 3.41 -2.99
CA ARG A 77 -10.49 2.20 -2.19
C ARG A 77 -9.13 1.58 -1.94
N CYS A 78 -8.94 1.06 -0.73
CA CYS A 78 -7.72 0.40 -0.31
C CYS A 78 -8.05 -0.99 0.24
N THR A 79 -7.36 -2.00 -0.27
CA THR A 79 -7.53 -3.37 0.24
C THR A 79 -6.31 -3.80 1.03
N PHE A 80 -6.54 -4.23 2.27
CA PHE A 80 -5.50 -4.78 3.13
C PHE A 80 -5.61 -6.31 3.17
N SER A 81 -4.62 -6.98 2.59
CA SER A 81 -4.46 -8.44 2.70
C SER A 81 -3.75 -8.86 3.99
N ARG A 82 -3.64 -10.17 4.24
CA ARG A 82 -2.91 -10.77 5.37
C ARG A 82 -1.46 -10.29 5.51
N HIS A 83 -0.86 -9.82 4.41
CA HIS A 83 0.47 -9.20 4.46
C HIS A 83 0.55 -7.97 5.38
N HIS A 84 -0.58 -7.29 5.61
CA HIS A 84 -0.67 -6.08 6.42
C HIS A 84 -1.16 -6.35 7.85
N LEU A 85 -1.30 -7.62 8.25
CA LEU A 85 -1.84 -8.01 9.54
C LEU A 85 -0.92 -7.55 10.68
N GLY A 86 -1.47 -6.80 11.64
CA GLY A 86 -0.79 -6.46 12.89
C GLY A 86 -1.11 -7.40 14.05
N GLY A 87 -2.29 -8.03 14.01
CA GLY A 87 -2.81 -8.92 15.04
C GLY A 87 -4.34 -8.86 15.07
N ASN A 88 -4.99 -9.89 15.63
CA ASN A 88 -6.47 -9.93 15.78
C ASN A 88 -7.27 -9.61 14.51
N TRP A 89 -6.75 -9.95 13.32
CA TRP A 89 -7.35 -9.60 12.02
C TRP A 89 -7.51 -8.11 11.73
N VAL A 90 -6.71 -7.28 12.41
CA VAL A 90 -6.63 -5.82 12.22
C VAL A 90 -5.33 -5.47 11.51
N VAL A 91 -5.38 -4.44 10.67
CA VAL A 91 -4.23 -3.87 9.98
C VAL A 91 -3.20 -3.36 10.99
N HIS A 92 -1.92 -3.66 10.75
CA HIS A 92 -0.83 -3.11 11.53
C HIS A 92 -0.84 -1.58 11.43
N GLY A 93 -0.82 -0.88 12.58
CA GLY A 93 -1.03 0.57 12.63
C GLY A 93 -0.14 1.35 11.66
N GLY A 94 1.15 0.99 11.55
CA GLY A 94 2.10 1.66 10.65
C GLY A 94 1.83 1.52 9.14
N VAL A 95 0.97 0.58 8.71
CA VAL A 95 0.59 0.43 7.30
C VAL A 95 -0.38 1.51 6.86
N ILE A 96 -1.22 2.03 7.77
CA ILE A 96 -2.23 3.04 7.44
C ILE A 96 -1.58 4.38 7.05
N PRO A 97 -0.62 4.95 7.83
CA PRO A 97 0.13 6.13 7.43
C PRO A 97 0.86 5.95 6.09
N LEU A 98 1.42 4.76 5.84
CA LEU A 98 2.08 4.46 4.56
C LEU A 98 1.13 4.60 3.36
N THR A 99 -0.14 4.22 3.51
CA THR A 99 -1.15 4.46 2.48
C THR A 99 -1.39 5.95 2.28
N PHE A 100 -1.51 6.74 3.35
CA PHE A 100 -1.68 8.19 3.25
C PHE A 100 -0.48 8.87 2.60
N GLU A 101 0.75 8.49 2.95
CA GLU A 101 1.98 8.97 2.29
C GLU A 101 1.95 8.75 0.77
N ASP A 102 1.53 7.56 0.30
CA ASP A 102 1.43 7.31 -1.14
C ASP A 102 0.33 8.14 -1.82
N VAL A 103 -0.82 8.31 -1.17
CA VAL A 103 -1.97 9.05 -1.72
C VAL A 103 -1.67 10.55 -1.76
N LEU A 104 -1.22 11.13 -0.65
CA LEU A 104 -0.94 12.56 -0.51
C LEU A 104 0.27 13.00 -1.34
N GLY A 105 1.22 12.10 -1.61
CA GLY A 105 2.36 12.40 -2.48
C GLY A 105 2.05 12.43 -3.99
N ARG A 106 0.83 12.06 -4.42
CA ARG A 106 0.44 12.05 -5.85
C ARG A 106 0.33 13.44 -6.49
N PRO A 107 -0.38 14.43 -5.90
CA PRO A 107 -0.51 15.75 -6.49
C PRO A 107 0.79 16.56 -6.49
N THR A 108 1.77 16.21 -5.65
CA THR A 108 3.00 16.98 -5.44
C THR A 108 4.27 16.11 -5.59
N PRO A 109 4.56 15.58 -6.80
CA PRO A 109 5.63 14.59 -6.99
C PRO A 109 7.05 15.11 -6.70
N ALA A 110 7.25 16.43 -6.69
CA ALA A 110 8.52 17.07 -6.33
C ALA A 110 8.63 17.41 -4.83
N ALA A 111 7.52 17.40 -4.09
CA ALA A 111 7.52 17.72 -2.66
C ALA A 111 7.96 16.51 -1.82
N ARG A 112 8.55 16.80 -0.65
CA ARG A 112 8.86 15.80 0.37
C ARG A 112 7.89 15.96 1.53
N THR A 113 7.39 14.86 2.07
CA THR A 113 6.59 14.89 3.29
C THR A 113 7.48 15.33 4.46
N ALA A 114 7.21 16.51 5.00
CA ALA A 114 7.93 17.02 6.17
C ALA A 114 7.39 16.41 7.47
N HIS A 115 6.07 16.22 7.54
CA HIS A 115 5.37 15.67 8.70
C HIS A 115 4.01 15.10 8.28
N LEU A 116 3.63 13.98 8.91
CA LEU A 116 2.30 13.38 8.76
C LEU A 116 1.77 12.99 10.14
N ARG A 117 0.63 13.55 10.52
CA ARG A 117 -0.12 13.15 11.72
C ARG A 117 -1.28 12.25 11.30
N VAL A 118 -1.38 11.08 11.94
CA VAL A 118 -2.48 10.13 11.74
C VAL A 118 -3.12 9.84 13.09
N ASP A 119 -4.36 10.29 13.27
CA ASP A 119 -5.17 9.99 14.45
C ASP A 119 -6.07 8.77 14.17
N TYR A 120 -5.84 7.66 14.87
CA TYR A 120 -6.61 6.44 14.70
C TYR A 120 -7.92 6.51 15.47
N ARG A 121 -9.05 6.33 14.77
CA ARG A 121 -10.40 6.41 15.37
C ARG A 121 -11.06 5.05 15.53
N LEU A 122 -10.76 4.11 14.64
CA LEU A 122 -11.37 2.79 14.57
C LEU A 122 -10.34 1.74 14.17
N LEU A 123 -10.59 0.49 14.56
CA LEU A 123 -9.82 -0.65 14.08
C LEU A 123 -10.10 -0.86 12.58
N THR A 124 -9.04 -1.00 11.79
CA THR A 124 -9.15 -1.25 10.35
C THR A 124 -9.05 -2.75 10.06
N PRO A 125 -10.10 -3.40 9.53
CA PRO A 125 -10.11 -4.84 9.32
C PRO A 125 -9.21 -5.27 8.16
N ILE A 126 -8.74 -6.52 8.22
CA ILE A 126 -8.09 -7.24 7.10
C ILE A 126 -9.17 -7.98 6.29
N GLY A 127 -9.18 -7.83 4.96
CA GLY A 127 -10.17 -8.51 4.11
C GLY A 127 -10.44 -7.79 2.79
N GLN A 128 -11.05 -8.52 1.85
CA GLN A 128 -11.46 -8.03 0.53
C GLN A 128 -12.77 -7.23 0.61
N GLU A 129 -12.90 -6.22 -0.25
CA GLU A 129 -14.21 -5.75 -0.70
C GLU A 129 -14.89 -6.91 -1.45
N ASP A 130 -16.07 -7.33 -0.98
CA ASP A 130 -16.84 -8.42 -1.59
C ASP A 130 -17.48 -7.93 -2.91
N PRO A 131 -17.18 -8.53 -4.08
CA PRO A 131 -17.78 -8.11 -5.36
C PRO A 131 -19.25 -8.54 -5.50
N GLY A 132 -19.78 -9.36 -4.58
CA GLY A 132 -21.16 -9.83 -4.62
C GLY A 132 -21.78 -9.76 -3.23
N GLY A 133 -22.42 -8.63 -2.92
CA GLY A 133 -22.98 -8.30 -1.60
C GLY A 133 -23.52 -9.50 -0.83
N GLY A 134 -22.78 -9.94 0.19
CA GLY A 134 -23.18 -11.10 0.96
C GLY A 134 -22.42 -11.33 2.25
N ARG A 135 -21.82 -10.30 2.87
CA ARG A 135 -21.46 -10.31 4.29
C ARG A 135 -21.34 -8.89 4.83
N GLU A 136 -22.42 -8.41 5.42
CA GLU A 136 -22.43 -7.21 6.24
C GLU A 136 -21.67 -7.50 7.55
N ARG A 137 -20.40 -7.09 7.62
CA ARG A 137 -19.71 -6.80 8.89
C ARG A 137 -18.84 -5.56 8.73
N ALA A 138 -19.37 -4.46 9.28
CA ALA A 138 -18.73 -3.19 9.57
C ALA A 138 -17.86 -2.61 8.43
N GLY A 139 -18.53 -2.02 7.44
CA GLY A 139 -17.90 -1.07 6.53
C GLY A 139 -17.39 0.14 7.31
N ALA A 140 -16.09 0.20 7.54
CA ALA A 140 -15.40 1.46 7.70
C ALA A 140 -14.94 1.89 6.30
N GLY A 141 -15.87 2.45 5.53
CA GLY A 141 -15.49 3.34 4.44
C GLY A 141 -14.79 4.54 5.08
N THR A 142 -13.47 4.47 5.23
CA THR A 142 -12.70 5.61 5.73
C THR A 142 -12.65 6.64 4.61
N GLN A 143 -13.67 7.51 4.55
CA GLN A 143 -13.44 8.87 4.08
C GLN A 143 -12.44 9.49 5.06
N ALA A 144 -11.20 9.63 4.63
CA ALA A 144 -10.28 10.53 5.30
C ALA A 144 -10.62 11.94 4.80
N PRO A 145 -11.19 12.84 5.62
CA PRO A 145 -11.17 14.26 5.29
C PRO A 145 -9.70 14.68 5.33
N ALA A 146 -9.12 14.96 4.16
CA ALA A 146 -7.88 15.69 4.07
C ALA A 146 -8.20 17.16 4.32
N ASP A 147 -8.42 17.53 5.59
CA ASP A 147 -8.49 18.95 5.95
C ASP A 147 -7.12 19.57 5.72
N ARG A 148 -7.03 20.33 4.63
CA ARG A 148 -5.89 21.16 4.28
C ARG A 148 -5.83 22.34 5.25
N ALA A 149 -5.13 22.19 6.37
CA ALA A 149 -4.53 23.35 7.04
C ALA A 149 -3.23 23.70 6.31
N MET A 150 -3.34 24.37 5.16
CA MET A 150 -2.19 25.07 4.56
C MET A 150 -2.07 26.40 5.30
N ASP A 151 -1.38 26.39 6.44
CA ASP A 151 -0.93 27.62 7.08
C ASP A 151 0.28 28.14 6.31
N HIS A 152 0.07 29.19 5.51
CA HIS A 152 1.14 29.95 4.90
C HIS A 152 1.74 30.89 5.95
N GLY A 153 2.44 30.32 6.92
CA GLY A 153 3.31 31.06 7.82
C GLY A 153 4.58 31.49 7.07
N ALA A 154 4.51 32.60 6.34
CA ALA A 154 5.68 33.37 5.95
C ALA A 154 6.27 34.06 7.19
N PRO A 155 7.60 34.19 7.25
CA PRO A 155 8.19 35.49 6.92
C PRO A 155 8.96 35.51 5.61
#